data_AF-A0A7W0RUN1-F1
#
_entry.id   AF-A0A7W0RUN1-F1
#
_cell.length_a   1.000
_cell.length_b   1.000
_cell.length_c   1.000
_cell.angle_alpha   90.00
_cell.angle_beta   90.00
_cell.angle_gamma   90.00
#
_symmetry.space_group_name_H-M   'P 1'
#
loop_
_entity.id
_entity.type
_entity.pdbx_description
1 polymer ?
#
loop_
_entity_poly.entity_id
_entity_poly.type
_entity_poly.pdbx_seq_one_letter_code
_entity_poly.pdbx_strand_id
1 'polypeptide(L)'
;MTEPTRCGMVALNGEPNAGKSTLLNRMVGAKVSIVTHKVQTTRARIRGIALEGPAQLVFVDTPGLFRPRRRLDRAMVKAAWGGAADADVVVLLIEAHRGATEG
;
A
#
# COMPACT_ATOMS: atom_id res chain seq x y z
N MET A 1 -22.19 16.66 23.03
CA MET A 1 -20.95 17.13 22.38
C MET A 1 -20.58 16.10 21.33
N THR A 2 -20.32 16.50 20.09
CA THR A 2 -19.87 15.58 19.03
C THR A 2 -18.43 15.14 19.32
N GLU A 3 -18.15 13.85 19.20
CA GLU A 3 -16.80 13.32 19.35
C GLU A 3 -15.87 13.90 18.26
N PRO A 4 -14.59 14.20 18.58
CA PRO A 4 -13.65 14.72 17.60
C PRO A 4 -13.31 13.66 16.53
N THR A 5 -13.46 14.02 15.27
CA THR A 5 -13.13 13.16 14.13
C THR A 5 -11.65 13.23 13.77
N ARG A 6 -11.11 12.16 13.17
CA ARG A 6 -9.72 12.08 12.71
C ARG A 6 -9.66 11.50 11.30
N CYS A 7 -8.68 11.93 10.51
CA CYS A 7 -8.43 11.39 9.18
C CYS A 7 -6.92 11.36 8.93
N GLY A 8 -6.43 10.33 8.23
CA GLY A 8 -5.03 10.24 7.84
C GLY A 8 -4.80 9.33 6.63
N MET A 9 -3.72 9.61 5.91
CA MET A 9 -3.25 8.84 4.76
C MET A 9 -2.20 7.81 5.17
N VAL A 10 -2.41 6.55 4.77
CA VAL A 10 -1.55 5.41 5.13
C VAL A 10 -0.98 4.77 3.87
N ALA A 11 0.32 4.91 3.61
CA ALA A 11 0.98 4.25 2.49
C ALA A 11 1.37 2.81 2.83
N LEU A 12 0.96 1.86 2.00
CA LEU A 12 1.37 0.45 2.12
C LEU A 12 2.56 0.18 1.19
N ASN A 13 3.75 0.02 1.77
CA ASN A 13 5.00 -0.25 1.06
C ASN A 13 5.51 -1.67 1.32
N GLY A 14 6.42 -2.13 0.47
CA GLY A 14 7.07 -3.45 0.59
C GLY A 14 7.34 -4.08 -0.78
N GLU A 15 8.10 -5.16 -0.80
CA GLU A 15 8.42 -5.89 -2.03
C GLU A 15 7.17 -6.40 -2.78
N PRO A 16 7.27 -6.68 -4.10
CA PRO A 16 6.25 -7.44 -4.81
C PRO A 16 5.82 -8.69 -4.02
N ASN A 17 4.52 -8.95 -3.99
CA ASN A 17 3.91 -10.08 -3.28
C ASN A 17 4.03 -10.09 -1.74
N ALA A 18 4.47 -9.01 -1.10
CA ALA A 18 4.47 -8.89 0.38
C ALA A 18 3.07 -8.86 1.04
N GLY A 19 1.98 -9.00 0.28
CA GLY A 19 0.61 -9.05 0.82
C GLY A 19 -0.09 -7.69 1.00
N LYS A 20 0.46 -6.58 0.48
CA LYS A 20 -0.13 -5.23 0.57
C LYS A 20 -1.61 -5.16 0.18
N SER A 21 -1.95 -5.59 -1.03
CA SER A 21 -3.33 -5.56 -1.54
C SER A 21 -4.27 -6.49 -0.76
N THR A 22 -3.73 -7.59 -0.20
CA THR A 22 -4.49 -8.48 0.70
C THR A 22 -4.82 -7.77 2.01
N LEU A 23 -3.83 -7.11 2.63
CA LEU A 23 -4.04 -6.31 3.84
C LEU A 23 -5.03 -5.18 3.57
N LEU A 24 -4.89 -4.46 2.45
CA LEU A 24 -5.82 -3.39 2.08
C LEU A 24 -7.26 -3.90 2.03
N ASN A 25 -7.52 -4.97 1.29
CA ASN A 25 -8.86 -5.54 1.17
C ASN A 25 -9.41 -5.97 2.52
N ARG A 26 -8.54 -6.48 3.41
CA ARG A 26 -8.93 -6.89 4.76
C ARG A 26 -9.31 -5.70 5.64
N MET A 27 -8.52 -4.62 5.61
CA MET A 27 -8.78 -3.39 6.37
C MET A 27 -10.03 -2.67 5.90
N VAL A 28 -10.28 -2.64 4.59
CA VAL A 28 -11.46 -2.01 3.99
C VAL A 28 -12.71 -2.88 4.15
N GLY A 29 -12.55 -4.19 4.35
CA GLY A 29 -13.67 -5.14 4.44
C GLY A 29 -14.28 -5.53 3.08
N ALA A 30 -13.67 -5.10 1.97
CA ALA A 30 -14.13 -5.38 0.62
C ALA A 30 -12.95 -5.56 -0.35
N LYS A 31 -13.20 -6.26 -1.46
CA LYS A 31 -12.19 -6.50 -2.50
C LYS A 31 -12.06 -5.26 -3.41
N VAL A 32 -11.26 -4.29 -2.97
CA VAL A 32 -11.00 -3.01 -3.68
C VAL A 32 -9.68 -3.01 -4.47
N SER A 33 -8.75 -3.90 -4.15
CA SER A 33 -7.48 -4.09 -4.84
C SER A 33 -7.32 -5.51 -5.38
N ILE A 34 -6.59 -5.64 -6.49
CA ILE A 34 -6.33 -6.91 -7.16
C ILE A 34 -5.28 -7.70 -6.37
N VAL A 35 -5.57 -8.98 -6.07
CA VAL A 35 -4.65 -9.89 -5.39
C VAL A 35 -4.33 -11.06 -6.33
N THR A 36 -3.04 -11.30 -6.59
CA THR A 36 -2.54 -12.48 -7.31
C THR A 36 -1.04 -12.62 -7.07
N HIS A 37 -0.50 -13.82 -7.31
CA HIS A 37 0.93 -14.12 -7.19
C HIS A 37 1.78 -13.55 -8.34
N LYS A 38 1.15 -13.08 -9.43
CA LYS A 38 1.87 -12.41 -10.51
C LYS A 38 2.48 -11.12 -9.97
N VAL A 39 3.76 -10.91 -10.22
CA VAL A 39 4.41 -9.64 -9.90
C VAL A 39 3.81 -8.50 -10.72
N GLN A 40 3.95 -7.26 -10.22
CA GLN A 40 3.54 -6.04 -10.93
C GLN A 40 2.03 -5.92 -11.22
N THR A 41 1.21 -6.35 -10.26
CA THR A 41 -0.26 -6.27 -10.30
C THR A 41 -0.79 -4.88 -10.10
N THR A 42 -0.28 -4.18 -9.08
CA THR A 42 -0.63 -2.79 -8.80
C THR A 42 0.24 -1.88 -9.67
N ARG A 43 -0.30 -1.43 -10.81
CA ARG A 43 0.37 -0.52 -11.77
C ARG A 43 0.00 0.95 -11.57
N ALA A 44 -1.07 1.22 -10.83
CA ALA A 44 -1.53 2.55 -10.44
C ALA A 44 -1.86 2.57 -8.94
N ARG A 45 -1.79 3.73 -8.30
CA ARG A 45 -2.15 3.90 -6.88
C ARG A 45 -3.64 3.59 -6.70
N ILE A 46 -3.99 2.65 -5.84
CA ILE A 46 -5.38 2.36 -5.44
C ILE A 46 -5.58 2.95 -4.06
N ARG A 47 -6.71 3.66 -3.86
CA ARG A 47 -7.12 4.15 -2.55
C ARG A 47 -8.22 3.28 -1.97
N GLY A 48 -8.05 2.84 -0.74
CA GLY A 48 -9.10 2.17 0.02
C GLY A 48 -9.35 2.93 1.31
N ILE A 49 -10.62 3.09 1.67
CA ILE A 49 -11.02 3.85 2.86
C ILE A 49 -11.59 2.86 3.86
N ALA A 50 -11.04 2.86 5.07
CA ALA A 50 -11.61 2.15 6.22
C ALA A 50 -12.06 3.16 7.27
N LEU A 51 -13.15 2.82 7.96
CA LEU A 51 -13.68 3.59 9.08
C LEU A 51 -13.53 2.75 10.35
N GLU A 52 -12.98 3.36 11.40
CA GLU A 52 -12.86 2.77 12.73
C GLU A 52 -13.33 3.80 13.75
N GLY A 53 -14.55 3.63 14.27
CA GLY A 53 -15.20 4.64 15.11
C GLY A 53 -15.21 6.03 14.44
N PRO A 54 -14.70 7.10 15.09
CA PRO A 54 -14.65 8.45 14.51
C PRO A 54 -13.41 8.70 13.62
N ALA A 55 -12.64 7.67 13.28
CA ALA A 55 -11.42 7.78 12.48
C ALA A 55 -11.61 7.25 11.05
N GLN A 56 -11.10 8.01 10.07
CA GLN A 56 -11.02 7.60 8.68
C GLN A 56 -9.57 7.32 8.27
N LEU A 57 -9.31 6.11 7.79
CA LEU A 57 -8.01 5.67 7.32
C LEU A 57 -8.04 5.57 5.80
N VAL A 58 -7.27 6.44 5.12
CA VAL A 58 -7.16 6.43 3.65
C VAL A 58 -5.88 5.70 3.27
N PHE A 59 -6.01 4.41 2.99
CA PHE A 59 -4.89 3.60 2.53
C PHE A 59 -4.55 3.90 1.08
N VAL A 60 -3.25 3.92 0.78
CA VAL A 60 -2.69 4.00 -0.56
C VAL A 60 -1.92 2.71 -0.83
N ASP A 61 -2.46 1.83 -1.66
CA ASP A 61 -1.76 0.64 -2.14
C ASP A 61 -0.80 1.04 -3.25
N THR A 62 0.50 0.82 -3.01
CA THR A 62 1.55 1.18 -3.95
C THR A 62 2.06 -0.04 -4.72
N PRO A 63 2.67 0.17 -5.90
CA PRO A 63 3.49 -0.87 -6.52
C PRO A 63 4.54 -1.42 -5.54
N GLY A 64 4.94 -2.68 -5.72
CA GLY A 64 6.03 -3.25 -4.94
C GLY A 64 7.36 -2.53 -5.19
N LEU A 65 8.23 -2.50 -4.18
CA LEU A 65 9.60 -1.99 -4.29
C LEU A 65 10.54 -3.08 -4.83
N PHE A 66 11.26 -2.80 -5.91
CA PHE A 66 12.20 -3.73 -6.55
C PHE A 66 13.20 -2.95 -7.41
N ARG A 67 14.33 -3.58 -7.76
CA ARG A 67 15.32 -2.98 -8.69
C ARG A 67 14.74 -2.79 -10.10
N PRO A 68 14.56 -1.54 -10.58
CA PRO A 68 13.92 -1.30 -11.87
C PRO A 68 14.88 -1.56 -13.03
N ARG A 69 14.41 -2.23 -14.10
CA ARG A 69 15.20 -2.50 -15.32
C ARG A 69 14.68 -1.74 -16.53
N ARG A 70 13.38 -1.49 -16.58
CA ARG A 70 12.67 -0.83 -17.70
C ARG A 70 12.06 0.50 -17.28
N ARG A 71 11.60 1.29 -18.26
CA ARG A 71 10.97 2.61 -18.01
C ARG A 71 9.72 2.50 -17.14
N LEU A 72 8.89 1.47 -17.37
CA LEU A 72 7.71 1.21 -16.55
C LEU A 72 8.09 0.92 -15.10
N ASP A 73 9.10 0.07 -14.87
CA ASP A 73 9.57 -0.26 -13.52
C ASP A 73 10.00 0.99 -12.75
N ARG A 74 10.74 1.90 -13.40
CA ARG A 74 11.13 3.19 -12.79
C ARG A 74 9.92 4.02 -12.42
N ALA A 75 8.90 4.07 -13.27
CA ALA A 75 7.66 4.79 -12.99
C ALA A 75 6.89 4.16 -11.81
N MET A 76 6.88 2.83 -11.71
CA MET A 76 6.25 2.09 -10.61
C MET A 76 6.97 2.34 -9.28
N VAL A 77 8.30 2.23 -9.25
CA VAL A 77 9.10 2.52 -8.05
C VAL A 77 8.93 3.99 -7.65
N LYS A 78 8.94 4.93 -8.61
CA LYS A 78 8.65 6.34 -8.34
C LYS A 78 7.26 6.55 -7.75
N ALA A 79 6.25 5.84 -8.26
CA ALA A 79 4.88 5.94 -7.73
C ALA A 79 4.78 5.39 -6.29
N ALA A 80 5.55 4.35 -5.96
CA ALA A 80 5.62 3.82 -4.59
C ALA A 80 6.25 4.82 -3.61
N TRP A 81 7.38 5.42 -3.98
CA TRP A 81 8.00 6.47 -3.17
C TRP A 81 7.14 7.73 -3.06
N GLY A 82 6.44 8.13 -4.13
CA GLY A 82 5.49 9.23 -4.08
C GLY A 82 4.32 8.97 -3.13
N GLY A 83 3.80 7.72 -3.09
CA GLY A 83 2.78 7.33 -2.12
C GLY A 83 3.25 7.49 -0.67
N ALA A 84 4.49 7.13 -0.38
CA ALA A 84 5.06 7.27 0.96
C ALA A 84 5.33 8.73 1.36
N ALA A 85 5.76 9.58 0.42
CA ALA A 85 6.02 10.99 0.69
C ALA A 85 4.75 11.78 1.00
N ASP A 86 3.61 11.39 0.41
CA ASP A 86 2.32 12.04 0.60
C ASP A 86 1.55 11.53 1.85
N ALA A 87 2.08 10.54 2.58
CA ALA A 87 1.36 9.85 3.65
C ALA A 87 1.72 10.36 5.05
N ASP A 88 0.72 10.40 5.94
CA ASP A 88 0.92 10.68 7.37
C ASP A 88 1.61 9.49 8.07
N VAL A 89 1.34 8.27 7.60
CA VAL A 89 1.94 7.03 8.10
C VAL A 89 2.37 6.13 6.94
N VAL A 90 3.57 5.57 7.05
CA VAL A 90 4.06 4.54 6.12
C VAL A 90 4.09 3.19 6.83
N VAL A 91 3.45 2.19 6.25
CA VAL A 91 3.49 0.80 6.71
C VAL A 91 4.36 0.00 5.76
N LEU A 92 5.50 -0.48 6.25
CA LEU A 92 6.36 -1.40 5.51
C LEU A 92 5.95 -2.85 5.79
N LEU A 93 5.44 -3.53 4.77
CA LEU A 93 5.12 -4.96 4.83
C LEU A 93 6.32 -5.80 4.41
N ILE A 94 6.69 -6.72 5.29
CA ILE A 94 7.74 -7.70 5.08
C ILE A 94 7.08 -9.08 5.11
N GLU A 95 7.37 -9.89 4.09
CA GLU A 95 6.89 -11.27 4.04
C GLU A 95 7.66 -12.11 5.07
N ALA A 96 6.95 -12.85 5.92
CA ALA A 96 7.52 -13.47 7.11
C ALA A 96 8.56 -14.56 6.78
N HIS A 97 8.35 -15.35 5.73
CA HIS A 97 9.29 -16.40 5.34
C HIS A 97 10.55 -15.86 4.66
N ARG A 98 10.44 -14.73 3.95
CA ARG A 98 11.54 -14.08 3.23
C ARG A 98 12.36 -13.15 4.11
N GLY A 99 11.72 -12.47 5.05
CA GLY A 99 12.35 -11.43 5.86
C GLY A 99 12.71 -10.17 5.06
N ALA A 100 13.47 -9.28 5.68
CA ALA A 100 13.99 -8.09 5.02
C ALA A 100 15.09 -8.47 4.03
N THR A 101 14.95 -8.06 2.77
CA THR A 101 15.99 -8.23 1.75
C THR A 101 16.51 -6.87 1.27
N GLU A 102 17.56 -6.87 0.46
CA GLU A 102 18.08 -5.64 -0.15
C GLU A 102 17.16 -5.02 -1.20
N GLY A 103 16.13 -5.75 -1.64
CA GLY A 103 15.25 -5.37 -2.76
C GLY A 103 15.84 -5.55 -4.15
#